data_AF-A0A9W4QWA6-F1
#
_entry.id   AF-A0A9W4QWA6-F1
#
_cell.length_a   1.000
_cell.length_b   1.000
_cell.length_c   1.000
_cell.angle_alpha   90.00
_cell.angle_beta   90.00
_cell.angle_gamma   90.00
#
_symmetry.space_group_name_H-M   'P 1'
#
loop_
_entity.id
_entity.type
_entity.pdbx_description
1 polymer ?
#
loop_
_entity_poly.entity_id
_entity_poly.type
_entity_poly.pdbx_seq_one_letter_code
_entity_poly.pdbx_strand_id
1 'polypeptide(L)'
;MPIRTFDFCALQFLNQWLEKEANYCESLASSDASLQRESLVAAGGHFRAARNLPKKYDTDRGLQRYEPVLEILNDFAPVTFDNVIDVVNYTRQRISSKYGQRSVLSLTTKFLWLKVKSPVRIYDRQARIALGTSEGDYLAFNTAFTTRYSECQEEIEKACRNLINVISYTVRPNLQQESLENLVSSTWFRERVLDIYLWNK
;
A
#
# COMPACT_ATOMS: atom_id res chain seq x y z
N MET A 1 16.93 21.27 0.47
CA MET A 1 15.64 20.55 0.54
C MET A 1 15.37 20.18 1.99
N PRO A 2 14.11 20.16 2.46
CA PRO A 2 13.79 19.72 3.81
C PRO A 2 14.14 18.25 3.99
N ILE A 3 14.78 17.91 5.12
CA ILE A 3 15.10 16.53 5.49
C ILE A 3 13.88 15.92 6.18
N ARG A 4 13.39 14.79 5.66
CA ARG A 4 12.32 14.01 6.31
C ARG A 4 12.95 12.82 7.02
N THR A 5 12.96 12.88 8.35
CA THR A 5 13.46 11.82 9.22
C THR A 5 12.47 10.65 9.31
N PHE A 6 12.88 9.53 9.89
CA PHE A 6 11.96 8.44 10.18
C PHE A 6 10.86 8.83 11.16
N ASP A 7 11.13 9.67 12.18
CA ASP A 7 10.08 10.18 13.09
C ASP A 7 9.01 10.96 12.31
N PHE A 8 9.41 11.84 11.39
CA PHE A 8 8.48 12.56 10.53
C PHE A 8 7.66 11.60 9.66
N CYS A 9 8.31 10.63 9.02
CA CYS A 9 7.65 9.67 8.15
C CYS A 9 6.69 8.75 8.92
N ALA A 10 7.04 8.37 10.15
CA ALA A 10 6.19 7.57 11.03
C ALA A 10 4.93 8.33 11.43
N LEU A 11 5.06 9.60 11.83
CA LEU A 11 3.90 10.43 12.17
C LEU A 11 3.03 10.73 10.95
N GLN A 12 3.66 11.02 9.81
CA GLN A 12 2.95 11.20 8.54
C GLN A 12 2.16 9.94 8.18
N PHE A 13 2.78 8.77 8.29
CA PHE A 13 2.09 7.52 7.98
C PHE A 13 0.95 7.21 8.95
N LEU A 14 1.16 7.43 10.25
CA LEU A 14 0.12 7.23 11.25
C LEU A 14 -1.13 8.05 10.92
N ASN A 15 -0.95 9.33 10.56
CA ASN A 15 -2.06 10.19 10.16
C ASN A 15 -2.74 9.70 8.87
N GLN A 16 -1.96 9.35 7.85
CA GLN A 16 -2.49 8.79 6.60
C GLN A 16 -3.30 7.51 6.84
N TRP A 17 -2.82 6.64 7.73
CA TRP A 17 -3.48 5.39 8.11
C TRP A 17 -4.81 5.65 8.82
N LEU A 18 -4.80 6.47 9.89
CA LEU A 18 -5.97 6.75 10.72
C LEU A 18 -7.05 7.55 9.99
N GLU A 19 -6.66 8.41 9.04
CA GLU A 19 -7.59 9.22 8.26
C GLU A 19 -8.28 8.41 7.16
N LYS A 20 -7.55 7.50 6.49
CA LYS A 20 -8.00 6.89 5.24
C LYS A 20 -7.75 5.40 5.14
N GLU A 21 -6.49 4.97 5.20
CA GLU A 21 -6.11 3.62 4.75
C GLU A 21 -6.63 2.51 5.66
N ALA A 22 -6.83 2.78 6.96
CA ALA A 22 -7.48 1.85 7.88
C ALA A 22 -8.89 1.49 7.40
N ASN A 23 -9.70 2.50 7.06
CA ASN A 23 -11.07 2.31 6.57
C ASN A 23 -11.06 1.57 5.23
N TYR A 24 -10.11 1.88 4.33
CA TYR A 24 -10.02 1.16 3.05
C TYR A 24 -9.76 -0.33 3.25
N CYS A 25 -8.83 -0.68 4.15
CA CYS A 25 -8.52 -2.07 4.48
C CYS A 25 -9.73 -2.78 5.09
N GLU A 26 -10.43 -2.14 6.04
CA GLU A 26 -11.63 -2.69 6.70
C GLU A 26 -12.76 -2.92 5.69
N SER A 27 -13.09 -1.91 4.88
CA SER A 27 -14.12 -2.03 3.83
C SER A 27 -13.79 -3.10 2.79
N LEU A 28 -12.50 -3.27 2.44
CA LEU A 28 -12.06 -4.32 1.50
C LEU A 28 -12.07 -5.72 2.10
N ALA A 29 -12.03 -5.84 3.43
CA ALA A 29 -12.17 -7.10 4.16
C ALA A 29 -13.64 -7.49 4.42
N SER A 30 -14.58 -6.56 4.24
CA SER A 30 -16.02 -6.83 4.40
C SER A 30 -16.52 -7.89 3.40
N SER A 31 -17.66 -8.52 3.69
CA SER A 31 -18.34 -9.42 2.76
C SER A 31 -19.25 -8.70 1.75
N ASP A 32 -19.40 -7.38 1.87
CA ASP A 32 -20.25 -6.56 1.01
C ASP A 32 -19.47 -6.08 -0.22
N ALA A 33 -19.79 -6.66 -1.38
CA ALA A 33 -19.15 -6.30 -2.64
C ALA A 33 -19.34 -4.82 -3.03
N SER A 34 -20.45 -4.17 -2.64
CA SER A 34 -20.66 -2.75 -2.89
C SER A 34 -19.68 -1.90 -2.08
N LEU A 35 -19.58 -2.19 -0.78
CA LEU A 35 -18.63 -1.51 0.11
C LEU A 35 -17.18 -1.73 -0.33
N GLN A 36 -16.84 -2.94 -0.76
CA GLN A 36 -15.52 -3.24 -1.32
C GLN A 36 -15.23 -2.40 -2.58
N ARG A 37 -16.18 -2.28 -3.52
CA ARG A 37 -16.00 -1.47 -4.74
C ARG A 37 -15.87 0.02 -4.43
N GLU A 38 -16.72 0.55 -3.55
CA GLU A 38 -16.65 1.95 -3.13
C GLU A 38 -15.28 2.27 -2.50
N SER A 39 -14.77 1.35 -1.68
CA SER A 39 -13.41 1.43 -1.13
C SER A 39 -12.34 1.44 -2.21
N LEU A 40 -12.42 0.57 -3.25
CA LEU A 40 -11.49 0.62 -4.39
C LEU A 40 -11.56 1.95 -5.15
N VAL A 41 -12.75 2.55 -5.28
CA VAL A 41 -12.90 3.87 -5.89
C VAL A 41 -12.16 4.93 -5.09
N ALA A 42 -12.42 4.99 -3.78
CA ALA A 42 -11.78 5.95 -2.89
C ALA A 42 -10.26 5.75 -2.84
N ALA A 43 -9.79 4.51 -2.69
CA ALA A 43 -8.37 4.15 -2.69
C ALA A 43 -7.68 4.49 -4.02
N GLY A 44 -8.35 4.24 -5.14
CA GLY A 44 -7.84 4.60 -6.48
C GLY A 44 -7.65 6.11 -6.65
N GLY A 45 -8.51 6.92 -6.02
CA GLY A 45 -8.35 8.37 -5.92
C GLY A 45 -7.20 8.79 -5.02
N HIS A 46 -7.16 8.27 -3.79
CA HIS A 46 -6.12 8.52 -2.79
C HIS A 46 -4.71 8.26 -3.32
N PHE A 47 -4.49 7.09 -3.93
CA PHE A 47 -3.21 6.74 -4.54
C PHE A 47 -2.96 7.35 -5.92
N ARG A 48 -3.90 8.14 -6.44
CA ARG A 48 -3.88 8.71 -7.81
C ARG A 48 -3.67 7.64 -8.89
N ALA A 49 -4.21 6.45 -8.65
CA ALA A 49 -4.07 5.29 -9.51
C ALA A 49 -5.24 5.14 -10.50
N ALA A 50 -6.34 5.88 -10.31
CA ALA A 50 -7.56 5.76 -11.13
C ALA A 50 -7.34 5.94 -12.63
N ARG A 51 -6.40 6.81 -13.02
CA ARG A 51 -6.01 7.06 -14.42
C ARG A 51 -5.44 5.84 -15.15
N ASN A 52 -4.98 4.83 -14.41
CA ASN A 52 -4.40 3.62 -15.00
C ASN A 52 -5.45 2.65 -15.50
N LEU A 53 -6.71 2.80 -15.09
CA LEU A 53 -7.84 1.92 -15.44
C LEU A 53 -8.92 2.75 -16.17
N PRO A 54 -8.83 2.92 -17.50
CA PRO A 54 -9.78 3.75 -18.24
C PRO A 54 -11.23 3.21 -18.18
N LYS A 55 -12.20 4.12 -18.14
CA LYS A 55 -13.64 3.82 -18.07
C LYS A 55 -14.18 2.96 -19.22
N LYS A 56 -13.54 3.05 -20.39
CA LYS A 56 -13.89 2.25 -21.58
C LYS A 56 -13.79 0.73 -21.39
N TYR A 57 -13.11 0.29 -20.34
CA TYR A 57 -12.96 -1.13 -20.01
C TYR A 57 -13.90 -1.60 -18.89
N ASP A 58 -14.56 -0.67 -18.19
CA ASP A 58 -15.57 -0.98 -17.17
C ASP A 58 -16.89 -0.24 -17.39
N THR A 59 -17.03 1.01 -16.92
CA THR A 59 -18.32 1.71 -16.89
C THR A 59 -18.93 1.93 -18.27
N ASP A 60 -18.10 2.18 -19.30
CA ASP A 60 -18.62 2.40 -20.66
C ASP A 60 -19.06 1.07 -21.31
N ARG A 61 -18.82 -0.06 -20.66
CA ARG A 61 -19.32 -1.40 -21.01
C ARG A 61 -20.51 -1.84 -20.14
N GLY A 62 -21.05 -0.94 -19.30
CA GLY A 62 -22.15 -1.22 -18.40
C GLY A 62 -21.75 -1.95 -17.10
N LEU A 63 -20.44 -2.10 -16.83
CA LEU A 63 -19.94 -2.68 -15.57
C LEU A 63 -19.89 -1.63 -14.47
N GLN A 64 -19.89 -2.08 -13.22
CA GLN A 64 -19.61 -1.18 -12.10
C GLN A 64 -18.12 -0.82 -12.08
N ARG A 65 -17.80 0.40 -11.64
CA ARG A 65 -16.42 0.90 -11.60
C ARG A 65 -15.54 -0.02 -10.74
N TYR A 66 -14.40 -0.48 -11.27
CA TYR A 66 -13.50 -1.46 -10.65
C TYR A 66 -14.05 -2.86 -10.41
N GLU A 67 -15.24 -3.21 -10.89
CA GLU A 67 -15.80 -4.58 -10.74
C GLU A 67 -14.82 -5.67 -11.23
N PRO A 68 -14.21 -5.59 -12.43
CA PRO A 68 -13.23 -6.59 -12.85
C PRO A 68 -11.99 -6.68 -11.95
N VAL A 69 -11.61 -5.56 -11.30
CA VAL A 69 -10.48 -5.57 -10.37
C VAL A 69 -10.87 -6.26 -9.09
N LEU A 70 -12.08 -5.99 -8.57
CA LEU A 70 -12.55 -6.60 -7.33
C LEU A 70 -12.67 -8.12 -7.48
N GLU A 71 -13.21 -8.61 -8.59
CA GLU A 71 -13.28 -10.04 -8.89
C GLU A 71 -11.89 -10.70 -8.79
N ILE A 72 -10.87 -10.08 -9.39
CA ILE A 72 -9.49 -10.57 -9.34
C ILE A 72 -8.92 -10.50 -7.91
N LEU A 73 -9.22 -9.43 -7.16
CA LEU A 73 -8.75 -9.24 -5.79
C LEU A 73 -9.47 -10.13 -4.77
N ASN A 74 -10.62 -10.70 -5.11
CA ASN A 74 -11.31 -11.68 -4.29
C ASN A 74 -10.92 -13.13 -4.65
N ASP A 75 -10.14 -13.30 -5.72
CA ASP A 75 -9.75 -14.59 -6.30
C ASP A 75 -8.22 -14.65 -6.52
N PHE A 76 -7.45 -14.46 -5.45
CA PHE A 76 -5.99 -14.67 -5.46
C PHE A 76 -5.57 -15.69 -4.41
N ALA A 77 -4.45 -16.39 -4.66
CA ALA A 77 -3.89 -17.37 -3.73
C ALA A 77 -3.32 -16.67 -2.48
N PRO A 78 -3.43 -17.27 -1.28
CA PRO A 78 -2.85 -16.70 -0.06
C PRO A 78 -1.42 -16.19 -0.26
N VAL A 79 -1.15 -14.96 0.16
CA VAL A 79 0.13 -14.30 -0.06
C VAL A 79 1.09 -14.62 1.08
N THR A 80 2.24 -15.18 0.75
CA THR A 80 3.34 -15.51 1.68
C THR A 80 4.63 -14.86 1.20
N PHE A 81 5.64 -14.80 2.07
CA PHE A 81 6.95 -14.25 1.69
C PHE A 81 7.59 -15.00 0.51
N ASP A 82 7.32 -16.30 0.40
CA ASP A 82 7.88 -17.16 -0.64
C ASP A 82 7.20 -16.96 -2.01
N ASN A 83 5.91 -16.61 -2.03
CA ASN A 83 5.13 -16.53 -3.27
C ASN A 83 4.73 -15.09 -3.68
N VAL A 84 5.07 -14.07 -2.88
CA VAL A 84 4.57 -12.70 -3.09
C VAL A 84 4.88 -12.15 -4.49
N ILE A 85 6.04 -12.50 -5.05
CA ILE A 85 6.44 -12.06 -6.39
C ILE A 85 5.51 -12.63 -7.45
N ASP A 86 5.21 -13.93 -7.35
CA ASP A 86 4.34 -14.63 -8.29
C ASP A 86 2.90 -14.15 -8.17
N VAL A 87 2.39 -13.99 -6.95
CA VAL A 87 1.02 -13.49 -6.74
C VAL A 87 0.86 -12.07 -7.29
N VAL A 88 1.83 -11.18 -7.05
CA VAL A 88 1.80 -9.82 -7.60
C VAL A 88 1.84 -9.85 -9.13
N ASN A 89 2.72 -10.65 -9.72
CA ASN A 89 2.85 -10.75 -11.17
C ASN A 89 1.59 -11.33 -11.83
N TYR A 90 1.03 -12.39 -11.26
CA TYR A 90 -0.20 -13.02 -11.74
C TYR A 90 -1.39 -12.07 -11.64
N THR A 91 -1.59 -11.44 -10.48
CA THR A 91 -2.65 -10.44 -10.26
C THR A 91 -2.51 -9.27 -11.23
N ARG A 92 -1.28 -8.77 -11.43
CA ARG A 92 -0.98 -7.68 -12.36
C ARG A 92 -1.38 -8.06 -13.78
N GLN A 93 -1.03 -9.26 -14.24
CA GLN A 93 -1.37 -9.72 -15.59
C GLN A 93 -2.89 -9.85 -15.78
N ARG A 94 -3.62 -10.38 -14.78
CA ARG A 94 -5.09 -10.45 -14.81
C ARG A 94 -5.73 -9.07 -14.89
N ILE A 95 -5.27 -8.11 -14.10
CA ILE A 95 -5.79 -6.74 -14.17
C ILE A 95 -5.42 -6.12 -15.51
N SER A 96 -4.16 -6.26 -15.95
CA SER A 96 -3.69 -5.69 -17.22
C SER A 96 -4.54 -6.16 -18.41
N SER A 97 -4.86 -7.46 -18.48
CA SER A 97 -5.65 -8.03 -19.58
C SER A 97 -7.09 -7.51 -19.62
N LYS A 98 -7.70 -7.24 -18.46
CA LYS A 98 -9.05 -6.63 -18.38
C LYS A 98 -9.06 -5.17 -18.83
N TYR A 99 -7.93 -4.46 -18.76
CA TYR A 99 -7.83 -3.02 -19.03
C TYR A 99 -6.95 -2.67 -20.22
N GLY A 100 -6.86 -3.56 -21.22
CA GLY A 100 -6.19 -3.28 -22.49
C GLY A 100 -4.67 -3.38 -22.44
N GLN A 101 -4.13 -4.36 -21.71
CA GLN A 101 -2.71 -4.67 -21.60
C GLN A 101 -1.85 -3.51 -21.07
N ARG A 102 -2.41 -2.74 -20.14
CA ARG A 102 -1.74 -1.56 -19.55
C ARG A 102 -0.73 -1.95 -18.47
N SER A 103 0.29 -1.11 -18.28
CA SER A 103 1.19 -1.23 -17.13
C SER A 103 0.45 -0.81 -15.84
N VAL A 104 0.18 -1.79 -14.98
CA VAL A 104 -0.63 -1.61 -13.75
C VAL A 104 0.09 -2.11 -12.50
N LEU A 105 1.42 -2.31 -12.54
CA LEU A 105 2.19 -2.87 -11.40
C LEU A 105 2.00 -2.03 -10.12
N SER A 106 2.21 -0.71 -10.18
CA SER A 106 2.04 0.17 -9.01
C SER A 106 0.63 0.08 -8.44
N LEU A 107 -0.41 0.15 -9.29
CA LEU A 107 -1.81 0.01 -8.87
C LEU A 107 -2.08 -1.35 -8.23
N THR A 108 -1.58 -2.42 -8.85
CA THR A 108 -1.77 -3.80 -8.38
C THR A 108 -1.22 -3.96 -6.97
N THR A 109 0.02 -3.52 -6.74
CA THR A 109 0.66 -3.61 -5.42
C THR A 109 -0.05 -2.75 -4.37
N LYS A 110 -0.58 -1.57 -4.73
CA LYS A 110 -1.37 -0.71 -3.84
C LYS A 110 -2.65 -1.39 -3.38
N PHE A 111 -3.40 -1.99 -4.31
CA PHE A 111 -4.65 -2.68 -3.97
C PHE A 111 -4.42 -4.01 -3.25
N LEU A 112 -3.41 -4.78 -3.64
CA LEU A 112 -3.01 -5.97 -2.89
C LEU A 112 -2.58 -5.62 -1.47
N TRP A 113 -1.79 -4.56 -1.27
CA TRP A 113 -1.39 -4.10 0.06
C TRP A 113 -2.61 -3.72 0.93
N LEU A 114 -3.64 -3.08 0.36
CA LEU A 114 -4.86 -2.82 1.14
C LEU A 114 -5.60 -4.10 1.57
N LYS A 115 -5.48 -5.19 0.82
CA LYS A 115 -6.09 -6.49 1.15
C LYS A 115 -5.26 -7.28 2.17
N VAL A 116 -3.94 -7.37 1.97
CA VAL A 116 -3.09 -8.31 2.73
C VAL A 116 -2.03 -7.61 3.58
N LYS A 117 -1.71 -6.36 3.26
CA LYS A 117 -0.59 -5.59 3.84
C LYS A 117 0.74 -6.28 3.57
N SER A 118 1.33 -6.92 4.58
CA SER A 118 2.58 -7.69 4.43
C SER A 118 2.25 -9.10 3.93
N PRO A 119 3.05 -9.69 3.02
CA PRO A 119 4.37 -9.26 2.56
C PRO A 119 4.38 -8.40 1.29
N VAL A 120 3.22 -7.89 0.84
CA VAL A 120 3.15 -7.06 -0.37
C VAL A 120 3.77 -5.69 -0.09
N ARG A 121 4.63 -5.22 -0.99
CA ARG A 121 5.21 -3.88 -0.90
C ARG A 121 4.66 -3.02 -2.01
N ILE A 122 4.29 -1.79 -1.66
CA ILE A 122 3.77 -0.85 -2.65
C ILE A 122 4.91 -0.47 -3.60
N TYR A 123 4.75 -0.84 -4.87
CA TYR A 123 5.67 -0.44 -5.93
C TYR A 123 5.35 1.00 -6.32
N ASP A 124 5.94 1.96 -5.60
CA ASP A 124 5.85 3.38 -5.92
C ASP A 124 7.02 3.84 -6.80
N ARG A 125 6.74 4.80 -7.70
CA ARG A 125 7.76 5.34 -8.60
C ARG A 125 8.91 5.98 -7.82
N GLN A 126 8.62 6.74 -6.78
CA GLN A 126 9.65 7.47 -6.02
C GLN A 126 10.50 6.49 -5.22
N ALA A 127 9.87 5.53 -4.54
CA ALA A 127 10.59 4.50 -3.79
C ALA A 127 11.48 3.66 -4.71
N ARG A 128 10.98 3.27 -5.90
CA ARG A 128 11.78 2.56 -6.90
C ARG A 128 13.01 3.36 -7.34
N ILE A 129 12.85 4.66 -7.62
CA ILE A 129 13.97 5.54 -8.00
C ILE A 129 14.99 5.61 -6.86
N ALA A 130 14.54 5.82 -5.63
CA ALA A 130 15.40 5.88 -4.45
C ALA A 130 16.18 4.59 -4.19
N LEU A 131 15.59 3.43 -4.51
CA LEU A 131 16.23 2.12 -4.40
C LEU A 131 17.09 1.77 -5.63
N GLY A 132 17.10 2.61 -6.68
CA GLY A 132 17.92 2.40 -7.87
C GLY A 132 17.51 1.20 -8.73
N THR A 133 16.25 0.76 -8.67
CA THR A 133 15.79 -0.44 -9.38
C THR A 133 15.13 -0.12 -10.73
N SER A 134 15.21 -1.07 -11.67
CA SER A 134 14.65 -0.93 -13.02
C SER A 134 13.13 -0.80 -13.02
N GLU A 135 12.58 -0.07 -13.99
CA GLU A 135 11.13 0.04 -14.15
C GLU A 135 10.49 -1.28 -14.57
N GLY A 136 9.45 -1.71 -13.85
CA GLY A 136 8.72 -2.95 -14.07
C GLY A 136 9.26 -4.14 -13.31
N ASP A 137 10.44 -4.03 -12.68
CA ASP A 137 11.09 -5.12 -11.97
C ASP A 137 10.68 -5.15 -10.49
N TYR A 138 9.56 -5.82 -10.22
CA TYR A 138 9.05 -5.96 -8.86
C TYR A 138 9.98 -6.84 -7.99
N LEU A 139 10.65 -7.83 -8.57
CA LEU A 139 11.57 -8.70 -7.82
C LEU A 139 12.77 -7.90 -7.33
N ALA A 140 13.45 -7.18 -8.22
CA ALA A 140 14.58 -6.33 -7.84
C ALA A 140 14.15 -5.25 -6.83
N PHE A 141 13.00 -4.62 -7.05
CA PHE A 141 12.42 -3.68 -6.07
C PHE A 141 12.21 -4.33 -4.70
N ASN A 142 11.60 -5.51 -4.65
CA ASN A 142 11.31 -6.19 -3.40
C ASN A 142 12.59 -6.60 -2.65
N THR A 143 13.60 -7.10 -3.37
CA THR A 143 14.90 -7.44 -2.79
C THR A 143 15.61 -6.20 -2.25
N ALA A 144 15.71 -5.13 -3.05
CA ALA A 144 16.35 -3.88 -2.64
C ALA A 144 15.63 -3.25 -1.43
N PHE A 145 14.29 -3.31 -1.41
CA PHE A 145 13.50 -2.85 -0.28
C PHE A 145 13.79 -3.66 0.99
N THR A 146 13.86 -4.99 0.91
CA THR A 146 14.24 -5.84 2.05
C THR A 146 15.58 -5.43 2.61
N THR A 147 16.61 -5.33 1.75
CA THR A 147 17.95 -4.93 2.16
C THR A 147 17.94 -3.56 2.85
N ARG A 148 17.27 -2.57 2.23
CA ARG A 148 17.19 -1.22 2.77
C ARG A 148 16.42 -1.16 4.09
N TYR A 149 15.39 -1.99 4.26
CA TYR A 149 14.66 -2.09 5.51
C TYR A 149 15.53 -2.65 6.62
N SER A 150 16.28 -3.73 6.35
CA SER A 150 17.22 -4.30 7.32
C SER A 150 18.28 -3.30 7.77
N GLU A 151 18.83 -2.48 6.86
CA GLU A 151 19.81 -1.44 7.18
C GLU A 151 19.28 -0.34 8.11
N CYS A 152 17.98 -0.03 8.04
CA CYS A 152 17.36 1.05 8.81
C CYS A 152 16.38 0.55 9.87
N GLN A 153 16.34 -0.75 10.14
CA GLN A 153 15.30 -1.35 10.97
C GLN A 153 15.26 -0.73 12.37
N GLU A 154 16.41 -0.61 13.04
CA GLU A 154 16.47 -0.04 14.39
C GLU A 154 15.98 1.41 14.45
N GLU A 155 16.33 2.23 13.46
CA GLU A 155 15.89 3.62 13.36
C GLU A 155 14.38 3.74 13.12
N ILE A 156 13.82 2.90 12.25
CA ILE A 156 12.39 2.83 11.96
C ILE A 156 11.63 2.40 13.22
N GLU A 157 12.10 1.35 13.91
CA GLU A 157 11.47 0.86 15.13
C GLU A 157 11.49 1.90 16.24
N LYS A 158 12.61 2.61 16.41
CA LYS A 158 12.73 3.72 17.36
C LYS A 158 11.73 4.83 17.02
N ALA A 159 11.66 5.26 15.76
CA ALA A 159 10.72 6.27 15.31
C ALA A 159 9.25 5.86 15.54
N CYS A 160 8.93 4.58 15.28
CA CYS A 160 7.59 4.04 15.53
C CYS A 160 7.24 4.03 17.02
N ARG A 161 8.17 3.64 17.90
CA ARG A 161 7.96 3.69 19.36
C ARG A 161 7.76 5.13 19.86
N ASN A 162 8.48 6.10 19.28
CA ASN A 162 8.36 7.51 19.65
C ASN A 162 6.98 8.12 19.38
N LEU A 163 6.15 7.49 18.54
CA LEU A 163 4.80 7.97 18.23
C LEU A 163 3.91 8.14 19.47
N ILE A 164 4.15 7.34 20.51
CA ILE A 164 3.45 7.45 21.79
C ILE A 164 3.59 8.85 22.43
N ASN A 165 4.76 9.47 22.26
CA ASN A 165 5.07 10.77 22.85
C ASN A 165 4.51 11.93 22.03
N VAL A 166 4.05 11.67 20.80
CA VAL A 166 3.56 12.68 19.85
C VAL A 166 2.14 12.38 19.37
N ILE A 167 1.41 11.50 20.07
CA ILE A 167 0.04 11.10 19.73
C ILE A 167 -0.92 12.29 19.66
N SER A 168 -0.67 13.34 20.44
CA SER A 168 -1.45 14.59 20.45
C SER A 168 -1.43 15.33 19.11
N TYR A 169 -0.43 15.08 18.25
CA TYR A 169 -0.33 15.66 16.91
C TYR A 169 -0.98 14.80 15.83
N THR A 170 -1.71 13.76 16.21
CA THR A 170 -2.40 12.89 15.25
C THR A 170 -3.82 13.36 14.98
N VAL A 171 -4.40 12.90 13.86
CA VAL A 171 -5.80 13.13 13.52
C VAL A 171 -6.79 12.42 14.46
N ARG A 172 -6.30 11.53 15.36
CA ARG A 172 -7.07 10.89 16.43
C ARG A 172 -6.26 10.90 17.74
N PRO A 173 -6.17 12.06 18.43
CA PRO A 173 -5.29 12.22 19.59
C PRO A 173 -5.68 11.38 20.80
N ASN A 174 -6.91 10.87 20.83
CA ASN A 174 -7.46 10.05 21.91
C ASN A 174 -7.37 8.54 21.64
N LEU A 175 -6.54 8.11 20.67
CA LEU A 175 -6.31 6.69 20.41
C LEU A 175 -5.70 6.04 21.67
N GLN A 176 -6.23 4.88 22.07
CA GLN A 176 -5.71 4.16 23.22
C GLN A 176 -4.25 3.76 22.98
N GLN A 177 -3.42 3.92 24.02
CA GLN A 177 -1.98 3.65 23.93
C GLN A 177 -1.68 2.22 23.46
N GLU A 178 -2.35 1.20 24.04
CA GLU A 178 -2.19 -0.20 23.65
C GLU A 178 -2.53 -0.43 22.17
N SER A 179 -3.59 0.23 21.67
CA SER A 179 -3.97 0.16 20.26
C SER A 179 -2.89 0.76 19.34
N LEU A 180 -2.27 1.86 19.77
CA LEU A 180 -1.17 2.48 19.05
C LEU A 180 0.07 1.58 19.05
N GLU A 181 0.46 1.04 20.21
CA GLU A 181 1.62 0.14 20.34
C GLU A 181 1.48 -1.10 19.46
N ASN A 182 0.30 -1.73 19.46
CA ASN A 182 0.00 -2.87 18.60
C ASN A 182 0.07 -2.50 17.10
N LEU A 183 -0.42 -1.32 16.73
CA LEU A 183 -0.38 -0.84 15.35
C LEU A 183 1.05 -0.61 14.87
N VAL A 184 1.85 0.17 15.61
CA VAL A 184 3.19 0.62 15.19
C VAL A 184 4.27 -0.45 15.38
N SER A 185 3.96 -1.50 16.12
CA SER A 185 4.82 -2.68 16.24
C SER A 185 4.68 -3.65 15.07
N SER A 186 3.59 -3.57 14.30
CA SER A 186 3.37 -4.45 13.16
C SER A 186 4.39 -4.23 12.03
N THR A 187 4.83 -5.32 11.40
CA THR A 187 5.81 -5.29 10.31
C THR A 187 5.35 -4.41 9.16
N TRP A 188 4.10 -4.55 8.72
CA TRP A 188 3.57 -3.78 7.60
C TRP A 188 3.58 -2.27 7.88
N PHE A 189 3.36 -1.85 9.13
CA PHE A 189 3.38 -0.43 9.49
C PHE A 189 4.78 0.14 9.35
N ARG A 190 5.77 -0.57 9.89
CA ARG A 190 7.19 -0.20 9.80
C ARG A 190 7.68 -0.19 8.34
N GLU A 191 7.28 -1.16 7.53
CA GLU A 191 7.57 -1.18 6.09
C GLU A 191 6.99 0.07 5.39
N ARG A 192 5.77 0.50 5.74
CA ARG A 192 5.18 1.72 5.20
C ARG A 192 5.92 3.00 5.60
N VAL A 193 6.50 3.05 6.80
CA VAL A 193 7.36 4.16 7.22
C VAL A 193 8.58 4.27 6.30
N LEU A 194 9.21 3.14 5.96
CA LEU A 194 10.31 3.14 4.99
C LEU A 194 9.86 3.62 3.61
N ASP A 195 8.71 3.15 3.11
CA ASP A 195 8.23 3.60 1.79
C ASP A 195 8.05 5.12 1.73
N ILE A 196 7.40 5.70 2.75
CA ILE A 196 7.23 7.16 2.82
C ILE A 196 8.58 7.88 2.92
N TYR A 197 9.54 7.34 3.67
CA TYR A 197 10.90 7.88 3.72
C TYR A 197 11.57 7.88 2.34
N LEU A 198 11.44 6.79 1.59
CA LEU A 198 12.01 6.65 0.25
C LEU A 198 11.38 7.62 -0.77
N TRP A 199 10.17 8.12 -0.56
CA TRP A 199 9.56 9.13 -1.45
C TRP A 199 10.33 10.46 -1.49
N ASN A 200 11.24 10.66 -0.54
CA ASN A 200 11.93 11.92 -0.26
C ASN A 200 13.44 11.85 -0.47
N LYS A 201 13.90 10.79 -1.14
CA LYS A 201 15.30 10.58 -1.49
C LYS A 201 15.57 10.95 -2.94
#